data_AF-A0A164T6I4-F1
#
_entry.id   AF-A0A164T6I4-F1
#
_cell.length_a   1.000
_cell.length_b   1.000
_cell.length_c   1.000
_cell.angle_alpha   90.00
_cell.angle_beta   90.00
_cell.angle_gamma   90.00
#
_symmetry.space_group_name_H-M   'P 1'
#
loop_
_entity.id
_entity.type
_entity.pdbx_description
1 polymer ?
#
loop_
_entity_poly.entity_id
_entity_poly.type
_entity_poly.pdbx_seq_one_letter_code
_entity_poly.pdbx_strand_id
1 'polypeptide(L)'
;VGWLDPRIAGGSMIDFTTPRRGEPLNLILSGLSDSRILSDSGFKAYITAIGFAPECLGIHVGTLHRADLGDGNGAQIENFLGRQSYFNNPVYGSCIESLAGGHHFRGWKQAGTGAWFLGVSKELYIGKHHVIAPDGYNLGRNWFVERALQGGKTGAVQWTAKVEWNEDLLEPGRKGINHGIKQDGRVAIVTV
;
A
#
# COMPACT_ATOMS: atom_id res chain seq x y z
N VAL A 1 -18.63 -8.86 -3.69
CA VAL A 1 -17.97 -8.69 -2.38
C VAL A 1 -16.74 -7.81 -2.57
N GLY A 2 -16.40 -6.94 -1.62
CA GLY A 2 -15.30 -5.96 -1.79
C GLY A 2 -13.92 -6.51 -1.52
N TRP A 3 -13.79 -7.48 -0.62
CA TRP A 3 -12.55 -8.19 -0.31
C TRP A 3 -12.92 -9.42 0.54
N LEU A 4 -12.04 -10.40 0.60
CA LEU A 4 -12.16 -11.56 1.48
C LEU A 4 -11.01 -11.54 2.48
N ASP A 5 -11.27 -11.87 3.74
CA ASP A 5 -10.23 -11.94 4.77
C ASP A 5 -9.23 -13.06 4.44
N PRO A 6 -7.96 -12.73 4.16
CA PRO A 6 -6.93 -13.72 3.81
C PRO A 6 -6.81 -14.85 4.85
N ARG A 7 -7.02 -14.56 6.13
CA ARG A 7 -6.79 -15.47 7.24
C ARG A 7 -7.74 -16.67 7.24
N ILE A 8 -8.93 -16.50 6.66
CA ILE A 8 -9.96 -17.54 6.60
C ILE A 8 -9.49 -18.71 5.72
N ALA A 9 -8.65 -18.46 4.72
CA ALA A 9 -8.21 -19.44 3.74
C ALA A 9 -6.69 -19.67 3.74
N GLY A 10 -6.03 -19.42 4.88
CA GLY A 10 -4.60 -19.71 5.07
C GLY A 10 -3.63 -18.59 4.66
N GLY A 11 -4.15 -17.45 4.20
CA GLY A 11 -3.37 -16.25 3.95
C GLY A 11 -3.10 -15.42 5.21
N SER A 12 -2.57 -14.21 5.03
CA SER A 12 -2.11 -13.35 6.12
C SER A 12 -2.34 -11.86 5.81
N MET A 13 -2.58 -11.06 6.86
CA MET A 13 -2.59 -9.59 6.79
C MET A 13 -1.19 -8.97 6.98
N ILE A 14 -0.15 -9.81 6.98
CA ILE A 14 1.26 -9.42 7.06
C ILE A 14 1.97 -10.08 5.88
N ASP A 15 2.76 -9.32 5.14
CA ASP A 15 3.57 -9.83 4.03
C ASP A 15 4.78 -10.64 4.52
N PHE A 16 5.66 -11.03 3.59
CA PHE A 16 6.91 -11.73 3.87
C PHE A 16 8.08 -10.90 3.33
N THR A 17 8.69 -10.08 4.19
CA THR A 17 10.02 -9.46 3.93
C THR A 17 11.15 -10.43 4.29
N THR A 18 10.91 -11.25 5.32
CA THR A 18 11.81 -12.29 5.84
C THR A 18 10.97 -13.49 6.30
N PRO A 19 11.56 -14.65 6.62
CA PRO A 19 10.80 -15.80 7.11
C PRO A 19 10.01 -15.58 8.41
N ARG A 20 10.26 -14.48 9.15
CA ARG A 20 9.68 -14.25 10.49
C ARG A 20 9.01 -12.89 10.67
N ARG A 21 9.19 -11.96 9.74
CA ARG A 21 8.68 -10.59 9.82
C ARG A 21 8.26 -10.10 8.45
N GLY A 22 7.24 -9.25 8.46
CA GLY A 22 6.65 -8.64 7.29
C GLY A 22 6.13 -7.23 7.56
N GLU A 23 5.74 -6.55 6.52
CA GLU A 23 4.98 -5.31 6.57
C GLU A 23 3.48 -5.62 6.75
N PRO A 24 2.77 -4.83 7.56
CA PRO A 24 1.33 -5.00 7.72
C PRO A 24 0.61 -4.54 6.44
N LEU A 25 -0.29 -5.37 5.93
CA LEU A 25 -1.25 -5.01 4.89
C LEU A 25 -2.35 -4.13 5.51
N ASN A 26 -1.99 -2.88 5.78
CA ASN A 26 -2.77 -1.95 6.60
C ASN A 26 -3.76 -1.09 5.80
N LEU A 27 -3.90 -1.34 4.49
CA LEU A 27 -4.89 -0.69 3.65
C LEU A 27 -5.45 -1.67 2.60
N ILE A 28 -6.77 -1.61 2.36
CA ILE A 28 -7.46 -2.37 1.32
C ILE A 28 -8.17 -1.39 0.40
N LEU A 29 -7.85 -1.38 -0.90
CA LEU A 29 -8.74 -0.80 -1.91
C LEU A 29 -9.78 -1.84 -2.30
N SER A 30 -11.03 -1.59 -1.95
CA SER A 30 -12.14 -2.51 -2.13
C SER A 30 -12.41 -2.78 -3.61
N GLY A 31 -12.69 -4.03 -3.96
CA GLY A 31 -13.24 -4.45 -5.25
C GLY A 31 -14.66 -3.93 -5.53
N LEU A 32 -15.31 -3.27 -4.56
CA LEU A 32 -16.56 -2.50 -4.78
C LEU A 32 -16.30 -1.09 -5.32
N SER A 33 -15.03 -0.68 -5.46
CA SER A 33 -14.68 0.58 -6.10
C SER A 33 -15.05 0.58 -7.58
N ASP A 34 -15.07 1.76 -8.19
CA ASP A 34 -15.33 1.93 -9.62
C ASP A 34 -14.46 0.99 -10.47
N SER A 35 -15.07 0.27 -11.41
CA SER A 35 -14.39 -0.71 -12.26
C SER A 35 -13.11 -0.20 -12.95
N ARG A 36 -12.99 1.12 -13.17
CA ARG A 36 -11.79 1.74 -13.72
C ARG A 36 -10.56 1.45 -12.84
N ILE A 37 -10.66 1.61 -11.51
CA ILE A 37 -9.52 1.39 -10.60
C ILE A 37 -9.14 -0.10 -10.49
N LEU A 38 -10.04 -1.01 -10.84
CA LEU A 38 -9.77 -2.45 -10.83
C LEU A 38 -8.87 -2.88 -12.01
N SER A 39 -8.64 -2.02 -12.98
CA SER A 39 -7.63 -2.23 -14.03
C SER A 39 -6.27 -1.68 -13.61
N ASP A 40 -5.17 -2.26 -14.09
CA ASP A 40 -3.82 -1.78 -13.75
C ASP A 40 -3.58 -0.32 -14.20
N SER A 41 -4.16 0.08 -15.33
CA SER A 41 -4.07 1.45 -15.84
C SER A 41 -4.89 2.43 -14.99
N GLY A 42 -6.11 2.07 -14.60
CA GLY A 42 -6.92 2.92 -13.73
C GLY A 42 -6.41 2.96 -12.29
N PHE A 43 -5.87 1.86 -11.76
CA PHE A 43 -5.15 1.85 -10.49
C PHE A 43 -3.98 2.84 -10.53
N LYS A 44 -3.13 2.77 -11.56
CA LYS A 44 -2.04 3.74 -11.77
C LYS A 44 -2.55 5.18 -11.88
N ALA A 45 -3.62 5.40 -12.63
CA ALA A 45 -4.22 6.72 -12.79
C ALA A 45 -4.73 7.29 -11.44
N TYR A 46 -5.34 6.46 -10.60
CA TYR A 46 -5.84 6.84 -9.29
C TYR A 46 -4.70 7.17 -8.32
N ILE A 47 -3.71 6.28 -8.16
CA ILE A 47 -2.59 6.50 -7.24
C ILE A 47 -1.80 7.77 -7.63
N THR A 48 -1.70 8.08 -8.92
CA THR A 48 -1.13 9.34 -9.42
C THR A 48 -1.94 10.55 -9.00
N ALA A 49 -3.27 10.47 -9.06
CA ALA A 49 -4.15 11.55 -8.62
C ALA A 49 -3.97 11.87 -7.12
N ILE A 50 -3.68 10.87 -6.29
CA ILE A 50 -3.49 11.02 -4.85
C ILE A 50 -2.02 11.19 -4.42
N GLY A 51 -1.12 11.39 -5.40
CA GLY A 51 0.26 11.80 -5.14
C GLY A 51 1.28 10.68 -4.98
N PHE A 52 1.02 9.50 -5.53
CA PHE A 52 2.01 8.44 -5.71
C PHE A 52 2.40 8.27 -7.18
N ALA A 53 3.54 7.68 -7.44
CA ALA A 53 3.98 7.26 -8.76
C ALA A 53 4.61 5.87 -8.69
N PRO A 54 4.64 5.10 -9.79
CA PRO A 54 5.50 3.93 -9.91
C PRO A 54 6.96 4.30 -9.62
N GLU A 55 7.79 3.31 -9.29
CA GLU A 55 9.21 3.53 -9.01
C GLU A 55 9.96 4.33 -10.08
N CYS A 56 10.96 5.08 -9.61
CA CYS A 56 11.90 5.83 -10.43
C CYS A 56 12.63 4.87 -11.40
N LEU A 57 12.32 4.98 -12.70
CA LEU A 57 13.02 4.31 -13.80
C LEU A 57 13.17 2.78 -13.64
N GLY A 58 12.29 2.14 -12.88
CA GLY A 58 12.34 0.69 -12.62
C GLY A 58 13.54 0.24 -11.78
N ILE A 59 14.21 1.15 -11.07
CA ILE A 59 15.31 0.80 -10.19
C ILE A 59 14.74 0.30 -8.86
N HIS A 60 14.59 -1.02 -8.75
CA HIS A 60 14.13 -1.69 -7.55
C HIS A 60 15.28 -1.85 -6.54
N VAL A 61 15.59 -0.79 -5.78
CA VAL A 61 16.56 -0.89 -4.67
C VAL A 61 15.82 -1.43 -3.44
N GLY A 62 15.71 -2.75 -3.33
CA GLY A 62 15.02 -3.39 -2.20
C GLY A 62 14.82 -4.88 -2.38
N THR A 63 14.32 -5.54 -1.32
CA THR A 63 13.89 -6.94 -1.38
C THR A 63 12.48 -6.99 -1.96
N LEU A 64 12.21 -7.90 -2.90
CA LEU A 64 10.85 -8.16 -3.37
C LEU A 64 10.07 -8.88 -2.28
N HIS A 65 8.90 -8.36 -1.92
CA HIS A 65 8.07 -8.97 -0.89
C HIS A 65 7.06 -9.93 -1.50
N ARG A 66 6.61 -10.88 -0.68
CA ARG A 66 5.53 -11.80 -1.05
C ARG A 66 4.37 -11.66 -0.07
N ALA A 67 3.14 -11.86 -0.52
CA ALA A 67 1.97 -11.95 0.35
C ALA A 67 1.05 -13.07 -0.11
N ASP A 68 0.43 -13.75 0.85
CA ASP A 68 -0.62 -14.75 0.60
C ASP A 68 -1.97 -14.15 0.98
N LEU A 69 -2.81 -13.90 0.00
CA LEU A 69 -4.11 -13.25 0.18
C LEU A 69 -5.26 -14.24 0.42
N GLY A 70 -4.95 -15.52 0.65
CA GLY A 70 -5.96 -16.56 0.91
C GLY A 70 -6.88 -16.81 -0.29
N ASP A 71 -6.42 -16.49 -1.50
CA ASP A 71 -7.22 -16.58 -2.73
C ASP A 71 -6.96 -17.84 -3.56
N GLY A 72 -6.23 -18.81 -2.97
CA GLY A 72 -5.86 -20.07 -3.60
C GLY A 72 -4.60 -20.01 -4.47
N ASN A 73 -4.00 -18.83 -4.67
CA ASN A 73 -2.75 -18.70 -5.44
C ASN A 73 -1.49 -18.84 -4.57
N GLY A 74 -1.62 -18.96 -3.25
CA GLY A 74 -0.51 -18.97 -2.31
C GLY A 74 0.24 -17.63 -2.28
N ALA A 75 1.47 -17.65 -1.75
CA ALA A 75 2.28 -16.43 -1.62
C ALA A 75 2.75 -15.89 -2.99
N GLN A 76 2.19 -14.75 -3.40
CA GLN A 76 2.50 -14.04 -4.64
C GLN A 76 3.50 -12.92 -4.42
N ILE A 77 4.33 -12.64 -5.42
CA ILE A 77 5.22 -11.46 -5.41
C ILE A 77 4.38 -10.18 -5.57
N GLU A 78 4.87 -9.07 -5.03
CA GLU A 78 4.22 -7.76 -5.18
C GLU A 78 3.85 -7.44 -6.64
N ASN A 79 2.62 -6.97 -6.86
CA ASN A 79 2.12 -6.58 -8.17
C ASN A 79 2.46 -5.12 -8.49
N PHE A 80 2.66 -4.29 -7.47
CA PHE A 80 2.94 -2.88 -7.65
C PHE A 80 3.77 -2.29 -6.50
N LEU A 81 4.66 -1.37 -6.84
CA LEU A 81 5.39 -0.54 -5.89
C LEU A 81 5.14 0.96 -6.16
N GLY A 82 4.58 1.65 -5.18
CA GLY A 82 4.22 3.07 -5.28
C GLY A 82 5.03 3.93 -4.33
N ARG A 83 5.59 5.02 -4.84
CA ARG A 83 6.40 5.99 -4.09
C ARG A 83 5.76 7.37 -4.15
N GLN A 84 5.91 8.16 -3.09
CA GLN A 84 5.37 9.51 -3.06
C GLN A 84 5.96 10.34 -4.20
N SER A 85 5.09 10.96 -4.98
CA SER A 85 5.48 11.84 -6.08
C SER A 85 5.66 13.26 -5.54
N TYR A 86 6.89 13.63 -5.18
CA TYR A 86 7.20 15.02 -4.84
C TYR A 86 6.93 15.99 -6.01
N PHE A 87 6.52 17.21 -5.68
CA PHE A 87 6.30 18.33 -6.63
C PHE A 87 5.30 18.04 -7.76
N ASN A 88 4.38 17.08 -7.58
CA ASN A 88 3.44 16.63 -8.62
C ASN A 88 4.11 16.24 -9.95
N ASN A 89 5.37 15.80 -9.90
CA ASN A 89 6.08 15.31 -11.07
C ASN A 89 6.38 13.81 -10.90
N PRO A 90 5.67 12.91 -11.62
CA PRO A 90 5.79 11.47 -11.39
C PRO A 90 7.19 10.89 -11.65
N VAL A 91 7.97 11.53 -12.53
CA VAL A 91 9.31 11.06 -12.92
C VAL A 91 10.38 11.63 -11.99
N TYR A 92 10.44 12.95 -11.80
CA TYR A 92 11.46 13.55 -10.93
C TYR A 92 11.12 13.42 -9.43
N GLY A 93 9.83 13.41 -9.09
CA GLY A 93 9.35 13.36 -7.71
C GLY A 93 9.57 12.03 -7.01
N SER A 94 9.37 10.91 -7.71
CA SER A 94 9.66 9.57 -7.19
C SER A 94 11.17 9.33 -7.00
N CYS A 95 12.01 9.90 -7.86
CA CYS A 95 13.47 9.85 -7.72
C CYS A 95 13.97 10.72 -6.55
N ILE A 96 13.32 11.85 -6.25
CA ILE A 96 13.63 12.69 -5.07
C ILE A 96 13.18 12.01 -3.78
N GLU A 97 12.07 11.28 -3.78
CA GLU A 97 11.65 10.46 -2.62
C GLU A 97 12.70 9.42 -2.27
N SER A 98 13.28 8.78 -3.28
CA SER A 98 14.39 7.83 -3.09
C SER A 98 15.59 8.48 -2.41
N LEU A 99 15.75 9.81 -2.47
CA LEU A 99 16.84 10.56 -1.82
C LEU A 99 16.43 11.22 -0.50
N ALA A 100 15.15 11.60 -0.31
CA ALA A 100 14.64 12.40 0.80
C ALA A 100 13.80 11.61 1.82
N GLY A 101 13.44 10.35 1.51
CA GLY A 101 12.44 9.58 2.25
C GLY A 101 11.04 10.07 1.92
N GLY A 102 10.01 9.28 2.23
CA GLY A 102 8.65 9.60 1.86
C GLY A 102 7.65 8.49 2.15
N HIS A 103 6.44 8.67 1.62
CA HIS A 103 5.38 7.68 1.71
C HIS A 103 5.52 6.65 0.59
N HIS A 104 5.49 5.37 0.94
CA HIS A 104 5.68 4.26 0.03
C HIS A 104 4.64 3.17 0.32
N PHE A 105 4.25 2.41 -0.70
CA PHE A 105 3.49 1.18 -0.51
C PHE A 105 3.86 0.08 -1.51
N ARG A 106 3.71 -1.16 -1.04
CA ARG A 106 3.65 -2.39 -1.85
C ARG A 106 2.20 -2.83 -1.99
N GLY A 107 1.83 -3.39 -3.14
CA GLY A 107 0.45 -3.81 -3.42
C GLY A 107 0.34 -5.20 -4.02
N TRP A 108 -0.65 -5.96 -3.54
CA TRP A 108 -1.06 -7.26 -4.06
C TRP A 108 -2.55 -7.25 -4.39
N LYS A 109 -2.94 -7.89 -5.50
CA LYS A 109 -4.32 -7.96 -5.95
C LYS A 109 -4.93 -9.32 -5.64
N GLN A 110 -6.03 -9.32 -4.89
CA GLN A 110 -6.75 -10.55 -4.53
C GLN A 110 -7.55 -11.07 -5.74
N ALA A 111 -7.32 -12.33 -6.11
CA ALA A 111 -8.10 -13.00 -7.14
C ALA A 111 -9.57 -13.14 -6.72
N GLY A 112 -10.48 -13.09 -7.71
CA GLY A 112 -11.92 -13.20 -7.51
C GLY A 112 -12.61 -11.91 -7.04
N THR A 113 -12.02 -11.14 -6.12
CA THR A 113 -12.59 -9.85 -5.66
C THR A 113 -12.04 -8.66 -6.42
N GLY A 114 -10.80 -8.73 -6.91
CA GLY A 114 -10.10 -7.63 -7.54
C GLY A 114 -9.62 -6.55 -6.57
N ALA A 115 -9.77 -6.76 -5.26
CA ALA A 115 -9.32 -5.84 -4.22
C ALA A 115 -7.79 -5.75 -4.19
N TRP A 116 -7.26 -4.57 -3.87
CA TRP A 116 -5.83 -4.41 -3.62
C TRP A 116 -5.56 -4.36 -2.12
N PHE A 117 -4.65 -5.22 -1.65
CA PHE A 117 -4.12 -5.20 -0.30
C PHE A 117 -2.76 -4.53 -0.33
N LEU A 118 -2.60 -3.47 0.46
CA LEU A 118 -1.42 -2.61 0.43
C LEU A 118 -0.70 -2.61 1.78
N GLY A 119 0.62 -2.78 1.73
CA GLY A 119 1.52 -2.47 2.84
C GLY A 119 1.98 -1.04 2.72
N VAL A 120 1.33 -0.10 3.42
CA VAL A 120 1.62 1.33 3.34
C VAL A 120 2.51 1.76 4.49
N SER A 121 3.57 2.49 4.19
CA SER A 121 4.54 2.95 5.17
C SER A 121 5.12 4.33 4.83
N LYS A 122 5.90 4.86 5.78
CA LYS A 122 6.75 6.03 5.60
C LYS A 122 8.19 5.65 5.88
N GLU A 123 9.06 5.88 4.92
CA GLU A 123 10.49 5.58 4.99
C GLU A 123 11.31 6.83 5.31
N LEU A 124 12.44 6.63 5.99
CA LEU A 124 13.47 7.65 6.12
C LEU A 124 14.31 7.72 4.84
N TYR A 125 14.98 8.86 4.66
CA TYR A 125 15.85 9.12 3.50
C TYR A 125 17.01 8.14 3.33
N ILE A 126 17.61 8.12 2.13
CA ILE A 126 18.65 7.15 1.73
C ILE A 126 19.86 7.07 2.67
N GLY A 127 20.25 8.18 3.30
CA GLY A 127 21.32 8.23 4.29
C GLY A 127 21.01 7.50 5.61
N LYS A 128 19.77 7.03 5.78
CA LYS A 128 19.30 6.14 6.84
C LYS A 128 18.93 4.75 6.31
N HIS A 129 19.36 4.40 5.10
CA HIS A 129 19.12 3.10 4.46
C HIS A 129 17.64 2.74 4.30
N HIS A 130 16.75 3.71 4.03
CA HIS A 130 15.32 3.45 3.83
C HIS A 130 14.63 2.73 5.00
N VAL A 131 15.15 2.91 6.22
CA VAL A 131 14.49 2.36 7.42
C VAL A 131 13.13 3.02 7.60
N ILE A 132 12.11 2.20 7.88
CA ILE A 132 10.77 2.68 8.23
C ILE A 132 10.88 3.68 9.38
N ALA A 133 10.27 4.86 9.23
CA ALA A 133 10.28 5.91 10.24
C ALA A 133 9.62 5.42 11.55
N PRO A 134 9.94 6.02 12.71
CA PRO A 134 9.13 5.82 13.92
C PRO A 134 7.65 6.06 13.61
N ASP A 135 6.78 5.12 14.01
CA ASP A 135 5.34 5.12 13.67
C ASP A 135 5.03 5.08 12.16
N GLY A 136 6.00 4.67 11.33
CA GLY A 136 5.96 4.80 9.88
C GLY A 136 4.81 4.06 9.21
N TYR A 137 4.35 2.93 9.74
CA TYR A 137 3.18 2.22 9.21
C TYR A 137 1.88 3.02 9.41
N ASN A 138 1.68 3.59 10.59
CA ASN A 138 0.51 4.42 10.86
C ASN A 138 0.58 5.74 10.09
N LEU A 139 1.75 6.39 10.06
CA LEU A 139 1.97 7.62 9.30
C LEU A 139 1.75 7.43 7.79
N GLY A 140 2.24 6.32 7.23
CA GLY A 140 2.05 5.96 5.83
C GLY A 140 0.58 5.77 5.49
N ARG A 141 -0.11 4.88 6.22
CA ARG A 141 -1.53 4.60 6.02
C ARG A 141 -2.41 5.84 6.17
N ASN A 142 -2.20 6.61 7.23
CA ASN A 142 -3.01 7.80 7.50
C ASN A 142 -2.83 8.86 6.40
N TRP A 143 -1.60 9.03 5.89
CA TRP A 143 -1.35 9.92 4.75
C TRP A 143 -2.04 9.43 3.48
N PHE A 144 -1.97 8.13 3.16
CA PHE A 144 -2.72 7.58 2.03
C PHE A 144 -4.22 7.88 2.16
N VAL A 145 -4.80 7.60 3.34
CA VAL A 145 -6.22 7.85 3.62
C VAL A 145 -6.58 9.33 3.45
N GLU A 146 -5.76 10.24 3.98
CA GLU A 146 -5.96 11.69 3.82
C GLU A 146 -6.01 12.09 2.34
N ARG A 147 -5.07 11.59 1.54
CA ARG A 147 -4.99 11.88 0.10
C ARG A 147 -6.13 11.24 -0.68
N ALA A 148 -6.55 10.03 -0.30
CA ALA A 148 -7.72 9.35 -0.87
C ALA A 148 -9.01 10.12 -0.62
N LEU A 149 -9.22 10.62 0.61
CA LEU A 149 -10.38 11.44 0.98
C LEU A 149 -10.37 12.82 0.30
N GLN A 150 -9.20 13.43 0.13
CA GLN A 150 -9.03 14.65 -0.65
C GLN A 150 -9.41 14.43 -2.13
N GLY A 151 -9.14 13.23 -2.65
CA GLY A 151 -9.36 12.88 -4.04
C GLY A 151 -8.38 13.58 -4.98
N GLY A 152 -8.69 13.56 -6.27
CA GLY A 152 -7.84 14.16 -7.29
C GLY A 152 -8.40 14.02 -8.69
N LYS A 153 -7.64 14.48 -9.69
CA LYS A 153 -8.02 14.36 -11.10
C LYS A 153 -6.93 13.71 -11.92
N THR A 154 -7.33 12.87 -12.86
CA THR A 154 -6.46 12.39 -13.95
C THR A 154 -7.15 12.63 -15.27
N GLY A 155 -6.67 13.59 -16.04
CA GLY A 155 -7.37 14.07 -17.24
C GLY A 155 -8.78 14.58 -16.90
N ALA A 156 -9.79 14.00 -17.54
CA ALA A 156 -11.20 14.34 -17.30
C ALA A 156 -11.83 13.57 -16.11
N VAL A 157 -11.13 12.60 -15.51
CA VAL A 157 -11.67 11.77 -14.42
C VAL A 157 -11.43 12.46 -13.08
N GLN A 158 -12.50 12.65 -12.31
CA GLN A 158 -12.46 13.02 -10.89
C GLN A 158 -12.51 11.75 -10.04
N TRP A 159 -11.57 11.62 -9.11
CA TRP A 159 -11.53 10.56 -8.12
C TRP A 159 -11.97 11.09 -6.76
N THR A 160 -12.79 10.32 -6.07
CA THR A 160 -13.23 10.55 -4.69
C THR A 160 -13.20 9.22 -3.97
N ALA A 161 -13.04 9.20 -2.65
CA ALA A 161 -13.07 7.95 -1.91
C ALA A 161 -13.85 8.09 -0.60
N LYS A 162 -14.30 6.95 -0.08
CA LYS A 162 -14.77 6.79 1.30
C LYS A 162 -13.88 5.79 2.01
N VAL A 163 -13.77 5.93 3.33
CA VAL A 163 -12.94 5.06 4.16
C VAL A 163 -13.74 4.51 5.32
N GLU A 164 -13.64 3.21 5.51
CA GLU A 164 -14.10 2.47 6.68
C GLU A 164 -12.88 1.91 7.42
N TRP A 165 -12.95 1.84 8.74
CA TRP A 165 -11.87 1.33 9.57
C TRP A 165 -12.22 -0.05 10.11
N ASN A 166 -11.30 -1.00 9.97
CA ASN A 166 -11.41 -2.33 10.56
C ASN A 166 -10.28 -2.53 11.57
N GLU A 167 -10.61 -2.95 12.79
CA GLU A 167 -9.64 -3.15 13.89
C GLU A 167 -9.41 -4.63 14.21
N ASP A 168 -10.08 -5.54 13.49
CA ASP A 168 -10.07 -6.98 13.73
C ASP A 168 -9.09 -7.73 12.82
N LEU A 169 -8.61 -7.09 11.75
CA LEU A 169 -7.74 -7.70 10.74
C LEU A 169 -6.27 -7.79 11.19
N LEU A 170 -5.80 -6.86 12.02
CA LEU A 170 -4.41 -6.80 12.49
C LEU A 170 -4.35 -6.68 14.02
N GLU A 171 -3.50 -7.49 14.65
CA GLU A 171 -3.22 -7.40 16.10
C GLU A 171 -2.37 -6.14 16.39
N PRO A 172 -2.84 -5.18 17.21
CA PRO A 172 -2.03 -4.01 17.59
C PRO A 172 -0.67 -4.41 18.19
N GLY A 173 0.35 -3.59 17.93
CA GLY A 173 1.71 -3.81 18.42
C GLY A 173 2.69 -4.14 17.31
N ARG A 174 3.66 -5.01 17.60
CA ARG A 174 4.84 -5.25 16.73
C ARG A 174 5.11 -6.73 16.41
N LYS A 175 4.19 -7.61 16.78
CA LYS A 175 4.35 -9.06 16.59
C LYS A 175 4.29 -9.37 15.10
N GLY A 176 5.35 -10.00 14.58
CA GLY A 176 5.49 -10.26 13.14
C GLY A 176 5.78 -9.03 12.28
N ILE A 177 5.87 -7.83 12.87
CA ILE A 177 6.06 -6.59 12.11
C ILE A 177 7.56 -6.31 11.90
N ASN A 178 7.91 -5.99 10.64
CA ASN A 178 9.27 -5.67 10.24
C ASN A 178 9.79 -4.42 10.99
N HIS A 179 11.11 -4.36 11.18
CA HIS A 179 11.79 -3.35 12.01
C HIS A 179 11.34 -3.27 13.48
N GLY A 180 10.41 -4.11 13.95
CA GLY A 180 9.88 -4.09 15.32
C GLY A 180 9.07 -2.84 15.65
N ILE A 181 8.59 -2.13 14.63
CA ILE A 181 7.79 -0.89 14.76
C ILE A 181 6.37 -1.27 15.16
N LYS A 182 5.83 -0.55 16.14
CA LYS A 182 4.44 -0.76 16.58
C LYS A 182 3.49 -0.12 15.57
N GLN A 183 2.39 -0.81 15.31
CA GLN A 183 1.23 -0.32 14.55
C GLN A 183 -0.04 -0.44 15.43
N ASP A 184 -1.08 0.32 15.11
CA ASP A 184 -2.26 0.50 15.97
C ASP A 184 -3.40 -0.53 15.79
N GLY A 185 -3.23 -1.50 14.90
CA GLY A 185 -4.18 -2.57 14.56
C GLY A 185 -5.18 -2.20 13.48
N ARG A 186 -5.24 -0.92 13.07
CA ARG A 186 -6.28 -0.45 12.14
C ARG A 186 -5.92 -0.72 10.69
N VAL A 187 -6.87 -1.26 9.96
CA VAL A 187 -6.83 -1.42 8.50
C VAL A 187 -7.83 -0.46 7.88
N ALA A 188 -7.36 0.37 6.95
CA ALA A 188 -8.22 1.28 6.19
C ALA A 188 -8.82 0.53 5.00
N ILE A 189 -10.15 0.46 4.92
CA ILE A 189 -10.88 -0.06 3.76
C ILE A 189 -11.35 1.14 2.95
N VAL A 190 -10.75 1.34 1.78
CA VAL A 190 -11.02 2.47 0.90
C VAL A 190 -11.89 1.99 -0.26
N THR A 191 -12.97 2.71 -0.53
CA THR A 191 -13.80 2.52 -1.74
C THR A 191 -13.77 3.80 -2.57
N VAL A 192 -13.33 3.68 -3.82
CA VAL A 192 -13.09 4.79 -4.77
C VAL A 192 -14.23 4.89 -5.77
#